data_AF-A0A1V1WB84-F1
#
_entry.id   AF-A0A1V1WB84-F1
#
_cell.length_a   1.000
_cell.length_b   1.000
_cell.length_c   1.000
_cell.angle_alpha   90.00
_cell.angle_beta   90.00
_cell.angle_gamma   90.00
#
_symmetry.space_group_name_H-M   'P 1'
#
loop_
_entity.id
_entity.type
_entity.pdbx_description
1 polymer ?
#
loop_
_entity_poly.entity_id
_entity_poly.type
_entity_poly.pdbx_seq_one_letter_code
_entity_poly.pdbx_strand_id
1 'polypeptide(L)'
;MVGAVLDTVLGLAFVFALVSLMVTACVEAISTVTKKRAKYLLRGILQLFEDAHDPDAATGWSTKAERRLYQDVLDGRTSLAPPRSFTRQWVVDVMNHPLVLPLGQRSAKATRTVRVPPSISARQFALALIDRICPGAKDVSLDDIKDAVQHRHMPAQLRRALRALVKTLPQGDADQLREAIESWFDAQMAAVGDSYRRWAKRWAVVIGLVVAAALNVSALTVAHALYVDEPLREATVAAATNGEVCHQEDTPQALQKCLQSLDDEGLPIGWGPPTMRGVSIWHWAGDRATDAWAALGTWPAWMRLFGWILTGLAASFGASFWFDALKRLTGARKLLVSKEVAP
;
A
#
# COMPACT_ATOMS: atom_id res chain seq x y z
N MET A 1 35.85 -5.72 15.86
CA MET A 1 34.98 -4.54 16.14
C MET A 1 34.06 -4.19 14.96
N VAL A 2 34.57 -4.06 13.73
CA VAL A 2 33.74 -3.72 12.55
C VAL A 2 32.65 -4.77 12.28
N GLY A 3 32.95 -6.07 12.44
CA GLY A 3 31.97 -7.15 12.30
C GLY A 3 30.78 -7.04 13.27
N ALA A 4 31.04 -6.79 14.57
CA ALA A 4 29.98 -6.66 15.57
C ALA A 4 29.02 -5.47 15.31
N VAL A 5 29.57 -4.33 14.85
CA VAL A 5 28.75 -3.17 14.47
C VAL A 5 27.90 -3.49 13.24
N LEU A 6 28.48 -4.15 12.22
CA LEU A 6 27.74 -4.55 11.03
C LEU A 6 26.62 -5.54 11.35
N ASP A 7 26.89 -6.50 12.22
CA ASP A 7 25.93 -7.52 12.66
C ASP A 7 24.78 -6.89 13.47
N THR A 8 25.09 -5.89 14.31
CA THR A 8 24.07 -5.08 15.00
C THR A 8 23.18 -4.33 14.01
N VAL A 9 23.77 -3.69 13.00
CA VAL A 9 23.02 -2.96 11.95
C VAL A 9 22.16 -3.91 11.13
N LEU A 10 22.65 -5.12 10.86
CA LEU A 10 21.93 -6.15 10.11
C LEU A 10 20.72 -6.65 10.90
N GLY A 11 20.88 -6.96 12.20
CA GLY A 11 19.77 -7.32 13.08
C GLY A 11 18.74 -6.20 13.22
N LEU A 12 19.18 -4.94 13.34
CA LEU A 12 18.27 -3.79 13.40
C LEU A 12 17.48 -3.60 12.09
N ALA A 13 18.14 -3.74 10.94
CA ALA A 13 17.49 -3.69 9.63
C ALA A 13 16.45 -4.80 9.46
N PHE A 14 16.71 -5.99 10.03
CA PHE A 14 15.76 -7.11 10.02
C PHE A 14 14.51 -6.80 10.84
N VAL A 15 14.67 -6.27 12.05
CA VAL A 15 13.54 -5.82 12.88
C VAL A 15 12.72 -4.74 12.16
N PHE A 16 13.37 -3.76 11.52
CA PHE A 16 12.66 -2.75 10.74
C PHE A 16 11.94 -3.34 9.52
N ALA A 17 12.48 -4.37 8.87
CA ALA A 17 11.81 -5.06 7.77
C ALA A 17 10.50 -5.72 8.26
N LEU A 18 10.53 -6.41 9.41
CA LEU A 18 9.35 -7.05 9.99
C LEU A 18 8.27 -6.03 10.39
N VAL A 19 8.66 -4.95 11.07
CA VAL A 19 7.72 -3.88 11.43
C VAL A 19 7.14 -3.22 10.17
N SER A 20 7.96 -2.96 9.15
CA SER A 20 7.53 -2.39 7.88
C SER A 20 6.56 -3.29 7.12
N LEU A 21 6.77 -4.61 7.17
CA LEU A 21 5.87 -5.60 6.57
C LEU A 21 4.49 -5.53 7.23
N MET A 22 4.44 -5.49 8.56
CA MET A 22 3.20 -5.37 9.31
C MET A 22 2.49 -4.03 9.04
N VAL A 23 3.22 -2.91 9.01
CA VAL A 23 2.66 -1.61 8.65
C VAL A 23 2.09 -1.62 7.23
N THR A 24 2.78 -2.26 6.29
CA THR A 24 2.30 -2.41 4.91
C THR A 24 1.00 -3.22 4.86
N ALA A 25 0.93 -4.33 5.60
CA ALA A 25 -0.27 -5.15 5.71
C ALA A 25 -1.45 -4.38 6.33
N CYS A 26 -1.20 -3.59 7.38
CA CYS A 26 -2.22 -2.73 8.00
C CYS A 26 -2.72 -1.64 7.04
N VAL A 27 -1.81 -0.95 6.34
CA VAL A 27 -2.18 0.05 5.31
C VAL A 27 -3.03 -0.60 4.22
N GLU A 28 -2.66 -1.79 3.76
CA GLU A 28 -3.40 -2.51 2.73
C GLU A 28 -4.79 -2.95 3.22
N ALA A 29 -4.90 -3.46 4.45
CA ALA A 29 -6.16 -3.83 5.08
C ALA A 29 -7.10 -2.63 5.20
N ILE A 30 -6.59 -1.49 5.68
CA ILE A 30 -7.36 -0.24 5.75
C ILE A 30 -7.78 0.21 4.35
N SER A 31 -6.89 0.15 3.35
CA SER A 31 -7.20 0.54 1.98
C SER A 31 -8.32 -0.32 1.38
N THR A 32 -8.33 -1.62 1.70
CA THR A 32 -9.32 -2.60 1.25
C THR A 32 -10.68 -2.36 1.92
N VAL A 33 -10.70 -2.20 3.24
CA VAL A 33 -11.94 -1.94 4.00
C VAL A 33 -12.57 -0.60 3.60
N THR A 34 -11.75 0.44 3.46
CA THR A 34 -12.22 1.77 3.05
C THR A 34 -12.43 1.92 1.54
N LYS A 35 -12.05 0.89 0.76
CA LYS A 35 -12.14 0.82 -0.70
C LYS A 35 -11.42 1.98 -1.40
N LYS A 36 -10.28 2.39 -0.85
CA LYS A 36 -9.57 3.59 -1.29
C LYS A 36 -9.07 3.48 -2.73
N ARG A 37 -8.50 2.34 -3.12
CA ARG A 37 -8.03 2.11 -4.50
C ARG A 37 -9.12 2.39 -5.55
N ALA A 38 -10.30 1.79 -5.38
CA ALA A 38 -11.45 2.02 -6.26
C ALA A 38 -11.91 3.48 -6.27
N LYS A 39 -11.89 4.17 -5.12
CA LYS A 39 -12.27 5.60 -5.04
C LYS A 39 -11.27 6.51 -5.76
N TYR A 40 -9.97 6.23 -5.64
CA TYR A 40 -8.94 6.97 -6.38
C TYR A 40 -9.07 6.72 -7.88
N LEU A 41 -9.37 5.49 -8.31
CA LEU A 41 -9.66 5.21 -9.71
C LEU A 41 -10.85 6.04 -10.23
N LEU A 42 -11.98 6.03 -9.53
CA LEU A 42 -13.16 6.81 -9.91
C LEU A 42 -12.88 8.30 -9.94
N ARG A 43 -12.06 8.80 -9.01
CA ARG A 43 -11.58 10.18 -9.01
C ARG A 43 -10.78 10.49 -10.27
N GLY A 44 -9.86 9.62 -10.67
CA GLY A 44 -9.09 9.82 -11.90
C GLY A 44 -9.98 9.85 -13.14
N ILE A 45 -10.91 8.91 -13.26
CA ILE A 45 -11.85 8.89 -14.38
C ILE A 45 -12.74 10.13 -14.40
N LEU A 46 -13.24 10.56 -13.25
CA LEU A 46 -14.02 11.81 -13.18
C LEU A 46 -13.18 13.01 -13.60
N GLN A 47 -11.92 13.11 -13.16
CA GLN A 47 -11.00 14.19 -13.54
C GLN A 47 -10.67 14.21 -15.05
N LEU A 48 -10.78 13.07 -15.75
CA LEU A 48 -10.66 13.04 -17.22
C LEU A 48 -11.85 13.71 -17.91
N PHE A 49 -13.03 13.67 -17.29
CA PHE A 49 -14.29 14.09 -17.90
C PHE A 49 -14.75 15.47 -17.41
N GLU A 50 -14.36 15.85 -16.20
CA GLU A 50 -14.77 17.08 -15.53
C GLU A 50 -13.92 18.27 -15.99
N ASP A 51 -14.57 19.41 -16.24
CA ASP A 51 -13.88 20.65 -16.58
C ASP A 51 -13.30 21.27 -15.31
N ALA A 52 -12.04 21.72 -15.35
CA ALA A 52 -11.38 22.38 -14.21
C ALA A 52 -12.05 23.69 -13.74
N HIS A 53 -13.02 24.21 -14.49
CA HIS A 53 -13.82 25.40 -14.16
C HIS A 53 -15.18 25.07 -13.51
N ASP A 54 -15.51 23.79 -13.27
CA ASP A 54 -16.73 23.42 -12.55
C ASP A 54 -16.63 23.87 -11.08
N PRO A 55 -17.57 24.69 -10.55
CA PRO A 55 -17.56 25.12 -9.14
C PRO A 55 -17.62 23.93 -8.16
N ASP A 56 -18.18 22.79 -8.56
CA ASP A 56 -18.13 21.56 -7.76
C ASP A 56 -16.73 20.92 -7.75
N ALA A 57 -15.93 21.12 -8.81
CA ALA A 57 -14.54 20.63 -8.91
C ALA A 57 -13.54 21.49 -8.12
N ALA A 58 -13.86 22.77 -7.85
CA ALA A 58 -13.03 23.68 -7.07
C ALA A 58 -12.99 23.33 -5.57
N THR A 59 -13.98 22.59 -5.07
CA THR A 59 -13.96 22.08 -3.69
C THR A 59 -13.07 20.85 -3.60
N GLY A 60 -11.97 20.94 -2.84
CA GLY A 60 -11.05 19.82 -2.67
C GLY A 60 -11.78 18.50 -2.35
N TRP A 61 -11.30 17.40 -2.93
CA TRP A 61 -11.93 16.08 -2.82
C TRP A 61 -12.21 15.67 -1.37
N SER A 62 -13.48 15.74 -0.97
CA SER A 62 -13.93 15.34 0.36
C SER A 62 -14.20 13.84 0.43
N THR A 63 -14.07 13.26 1.63
CA THR A 63 -14.43 11.85 1.89
C THR A 63 -15.90 11.55 1.57
N LYS A 64 -16.77 12.56 1.67
CA LYS A 64 -18.19 12.47 1.30
C LYS A 64 -18.36 12.41 -0.23
N ALA A 65 -17.65 13.25 -0.98
CA ALA A 65 -17.69 13.24 -2.46
C ALA A 65 -17.19 11.89 -3.02
N GLU A 66 -16.07 11.37 -2.52
CA GLU A 66 -15.56 10.04 -2.90
C GLU A 66 -16.57 8.91 -2.62
N ARG A 67 -17.22 8.95 -1.45
CA ARG A 67 -18.21 7.93 -1.06
C ARG A 67 -19.44 8.00 -1.96
N ARG A 68 -19.90 9.21 -2.30
CA ARG A 68 -21.04 9.44 -3.19
C ARG A 68 -20.76 8.94 -4.59
N LEU A 69 -19.64 9.32 -5.21
CA LEU A 69 -19.29 8.83 -6.55
C LEU A 69 -19.19 7.29 -6.59
N TYR A 70 -18.65 6.69 -5.54
CA TYR A 70 -18.63 5.23 -5.41
C TYR A 70 -20.04 4.62 -5.33
N GLN A 71 -20.98 5.27 -4.64
CA GLN A 71 -22.38 4.85 -4.57
C GLN A 71 -23.10 5.05 -5.91
N ASP A 72 -22.91 6.19 -6.58
CA ASP A 72 -23.50 6.49 -7.90
C ASP A 72 -23.19 5.36 -8.92
N VAL A 73 -21.96 4.84 -8.93
CA VAL A 73 -21.57 3.71 -9.80
C VAL A 73 -22.27 2.41 -9.43
N LEU A 74 -22.48 2.15 -8.14
CA LEU A 74 -23.19 0.96 -7.68
C LEU A 74 -24.69 1.05 -7.99
N ASP A 75 -25.30 2.21 -7.73
CA ASP A 75 -26.73 2.45 -7.96
C ASP A 75 -27.06 2.44 -9.46
N GLY A 76 -26.12 2.90 -10.30
CA GLY A 76 -26.22 2.77 -11.75
C GLY A 76 -26.25 1.33 -12.27
N ARG A 77 -25.80 0.33 -11.48
CA ARG A 77 -25.91 -1.11 -11.84
C ARG A 77 -27.29 -1.67 -11.59
N THR A 78 -28.01 -1.09 -10.64
CA THR A 78 -29.32 -1.56 -10.17
C THR A 78 -30.46 -0.68 -10.69
N SER A 79 -30.17 0.32 -11.53
CA SER A 79 -31.13 1.30 -12.07
C SER A 79 -31.90 2.08 -10.98
N LEU A 80 -31.36 2.14 -9.76
CA LEU A 80 -32.06 2.71 -8.59
C LEU A 80 -32.18 4.24 -8.66
N ALA A 81 -31.20 4.93 -9.25
CA ALA A 81 -31.25 6.37 -9.43
C ALA A 81 -30.22 6.82 -10.49
N PRO A 82 -30.56 7.73 -11.42
CA PRO A 82 -29.58 8.37 -12.29
C PRO A 82 -28.68 9.32 -11.48
N PRO A 83 -27.35 9.35 -11.72
CA PRO A 83 -26.45 10.34 -11.12
C PRO A 83 -26.87 11.78 -11.40
N ARG A 84 -26.51 12.67 -10.47
CA ARG A 84 -26.96 14.07 -10.45
C ARG A 84 -26.36 14.99 -11.52
N SER A 85 -25.26 14.57 -12.15
CA SER A 85 -24.61 15.36 -13.20
C SER A 85 -24.31 14.51 -14.44
N PHE A 86 -24.38 15.17 -15.59
CA PHE A 86 -24.11 14.56 -16.89
C PHE A 86 -22.71 13.92 -16.95
N THR A 87 -21.69 14.57 -16.40
CA THR A 87 -20.32 14.04 -16.33
C THR A 87 -20.24 12.77 -15.50
N ARG A 88 -20.94 12.71 -14.36
CA ARG A 88 -20.98 11.50 -13.52
C ARG A 88 -21.71 10.36 -14.21
N GLN A 89 -22.76 10.63 -14.98
CA GLN A 89 -23.41 9.61 -15.81
C GLN A 89 -22.39 8.94 -16.74
N TRP A 90 -21.52 9.71 -17.38
CA TRP A 90 -20.47 9.16 -18.23
C TRP A 90 -19.49 8.26 -17.46
N VAL A 91 -19.11 8.64 -16.23
CA VAL A 91 -18.28 7.77 -15.37
C VAL A 91 -19.02 6.47 -15.05
N VAL A 92 -20.30 6.55 -14.67
CA VAL A 92 -21.13 5.39 -14.35
C VAL A 92 -21.25 4.46 -15.56
N ASP A 93 -21.50 5.02 -16.76
CA ASP A 93 -21.65 4.26 -17.99
C ASP A 93 -20.36 3.50 -18.36
N VAL A 94 -19.20 4.16 -18.30
CA VAL A 94 -17.90 3.53 -18.58
C VAL A 94 -17.57 2.45 -17.54
N MET A 95 -17.85 2.71 -16.26
CA MET A 95 -17.57 1.76 -15.18
C MET A 95 -18.53 0.56 -15.13
N ASN A 96 -19.71 0.70 -15.71
CA ASN A 96 -20.69 -0.37 -15.83
C ASN A 96 -20.69 -1.02 -17.23
N HIS A 97 -19.72 -0.66 -18.07
CA HIS A 97 -19.52 -1.26 -19.38
C HIS A 97 -19.22 -2.79 -19.26
N PRO A 98 -19.71 -3.64 -20.19
CA PRO A 98 -19.50 -5.09 -20.15
C PRO A 98 -18.03 -5.54 -20.05
N LEU A 99 -17.08 -4.74 -20.55
CA LEU A 99 -15.65 -5.02 -20.45
C LEU A 99 -15.02 -4.65 -19.08
N VAL A 100 -15.69 -3.81 -18.29
CA VAL A 100 -15.17 -3.29 -17.00
C VAL A 100 -15.89 -3.93 -15.82
N LEU A 101 -17.19 -4.16 -15.95
CA LEU A 101 -18.05 -4.69 -14.89
C LEU A 101 -17.54 -6.02 -14.27
N PRO A 102 -17.07 -7.02 -15.05
CA PRO A 102 -16.60 -8.30 -14.52
C PRO A 102 -15.35 -8.19 -13.64
N LEU A 103 -14.58 -7.11 -13.75
CA LEU A 103 -13.39 -6.87 -12.92
C LEU A 103 -13.75 -6.54 -11.47
N GLY A 104 -15.01 -6.15 -11.24
CA GLY A 104 -15.54 -5.94 -9.91
C GLY A 104 -15.59 -7.26 -9.13
N GLN A 105 -14.96 -7.29 -7.95
CA GLN A 105 -15.04 -8.46 -7.08
C GLN A 105 -16.49 -8.68 -6.59
N ARG A 106 -17.01 -9.90 -6.75
CA ARG A 106 -18.26 -10.33 -6.11
C ARG A 106 -18.02 -10.45 -4.60
N SER A 107 -18.86 -9.79 -3.81
CA SER A 107 -18.77 -9.85 -2.35
C SER A 107 -19.32 -11.18 -1.84
N ALA A 108 -18.47 -12.03 -1.26
CA ALA A 108 -18.87 -13.33 -0.69
C ALA A 108 -19.97 -13.23 0.40
N LYS A 109 -20.04 -12.10 1.12
CA LYS A 109 -21.02 -11.83 2.19
C LYS A 109 -22.32 -11.17 1.72
N ALA A 110 -22.38 -10.68 0.49
CA ALA A 110 -23.53 -9.94 0.00
C ALA A 110 -23.89 -10.45 -1.39
N THR A 111 -24.90 -11.31 -1.45
CA THR A 111 -25.44 -12.02 -2.62
C THR A 111 -25.92 -11.10 -3.77
N ARG A 112 -25.73 -9.77 -3.66
CA ARG A 112 -26.30 -8.78 -4.60
C ARG A 112 -25.42 -7.60 -5.00
N THR A 113 -24.21 -7.40 -4.46
CA THR A 113 -23.40 -6.21 -4.81
C THR A 113 -22.01 -6.59 -5.30
N VAL A 114 -21.79 -6.46 -6.61
CA VAL A 114 -20.46 -6.44 -7.23
C VAL A 114 -19.77 -5.15 -6.77
N ARG A 115 -18.56 -5.23 -6.21
CA ARG A 115 -17.80 -4.03 -5.83
C ARG A 115 -17.28 -3.31 -7.08
N VAL A 116 -17.03 -2.00 -6.99
CA VAL A 116 -16.27 -1.29 -8.04
C VAL A 116 -14.83 -1.85 -8.07
N PRO A 117 -14.27 -2.17 -9.25
CA PRO A 117 -12.91 -2.68 -9.36
C PRO A 117 -11.87 -1.71 -8.79
N PRO A 118 -10.80 -2.21 -8.15
CA PRO A 118 -9.75 -1.36 -7.58
C PRO A 118 -8.84 -0.74 -8.65
N SER A 119 -8.74 -1.36 -9.83
CA SER A 119 -7.94 -0.93 -10.98
C SER A 119 -8.57 -1.44 -12.27
N ILE A 120 -8.36 -0.73 -13.37
CA ILE A 120 -8.73 -1.13 -14.74
C ILE A 120 -7.50 -0.94 -15.62
N SER A 121 -7.33 -1.76 -16.67
CA SER A 121 -6.26 -1.52 -17.63
C SER A 121 -6.64 -0.38 -18.58
N ALA A 122 -5.64 0.32 -19.12
CA ALA A 122 -5.84 1.37 -20.12
C ALA A 122 -6.64 0.85 -21.31
N ARG A 123 -6.33 -0.36 -21.77
CA ARG A 123 -7.04 -1.01 -22.88
C ARG A 123 -8.52 -1.24 -22.61
N GLN A 124 -8.88 -1.71 -21.41
CA GLN A 124 -10.28 -1.88 -21.04
C GLN A 124 -11.03 -0.56 -20.99
N PHE A 125 -10.38 0.48 -20.47
CA PHE A 125 -10.93 1.84 -20.47
C PHE A 125 -11.12 2.37 -21.89
N ALA A 126 -10.11 2.26 -22.75
CA ALA A 126 -10.15 2.76 -24.13
C ALA A 126 -11.25 2.07 -24.93
N LEU A 127 -11.35 0.73 -24.86
CA LEU A 127 -12.42 -0.03 -25.53
C LEU A 127 -13.81 0.33 -25.00
N ALA A 128 -13.97 0.45 -23.68
CA ALA A 128 -15.25 0.85 -23.08
C ALA A 128 -15.65 2.28 -23.46
N LEU A 129 -14.67 3.18 -23.58
CA LEU A 129 -14.89 4.56 -23.99
C LEU A 129 -15.26 4.65 -25.48
N ILE A 130 -14.54 3.93 -26.34
CA ILE A 130 -14.82 3.87 -27.78
C ILE A 130 -16.21 3.28 -28.03
N ASP A 131 -16.56 2.15 -27.42
CA ASP A 131 -17.90 1.56 -27.55
C ASP A 131 -18.99 2.50 -27.01
N ARG A 132 -18.73 3.21 -25.90
CA ARG A 132 -19.68 4.20 -25.38
C ARG A 132 -19.92 5.35 -26.37
N ILE A 133 -18.90 5.78 -27.11
CA ILE A 133 -18.97 6.88 -28.08
C ILE A 133 -19.61 6.38 -29.40
N CYS A 134 -19.22 5.20 -29.87
CA CYS A 134 -19.69 4.56 -31.10
C CYS A 134 -20.44 3.24 -30.80
N PRO A 135 -21.65 3.29 -30.24
CA PRO A 135 -22.35 2.09 -29.79
C PRO A 135 -22.72 1.18 -30.98
N GLY A 136 -22.37 -0.10 -30.89
CA GLY A 136 -22.83 -1.14 -31.82
C GLY A 136 -22.12 -1.16 -33.18
N ALA A 137 -21.03 -0.41 -33.35
CA ALA A 137 -20.18 -0.49 -34.54
C ALA A 137 -19.31 -1.76 -34.48
N LYS A 138 -19.36 -2.58 -35.55
CA LYS A 138 -18.57 -3.82 -35.63
C LYS A 138 -17.09 -3.56 -35.93
N ASP A 139 -16.83 -2.65 -36.86
CA ASP A 139 -15.50 -2.18 -37.24
C ASP A 139 -15.49 -0.66 -37.11
N VAL A 140 -14.94 -0.16 -36.01
CA VAL A 140 -14.88 1.28 -35.74
C VAL A 140 -13.73 1.88 -36.56
N SER A 141 -14.03 2.71 -37.55
CA SER A 141 -13.02 3.45 -38.29
C SER A 141 -12.61 4.74 -37.55
N LEU A 142 -11.45 5.30 -37.90
CA LEU A 142 -11.03 6.59 -37.34
C LEU A 142 -12.05 7.70 -37.67
N ASP A 143 -12.68 7.64 -38.84
CA ASP A 143 -13.64 8.65 -39.27
C ASP A 143 -14.96 8.56 -38.50
N ASP A 144 -15.41 7.36 -38.12
CA ASP A 144 -16.56 7.19 -37.22
C ASP A 144 -16.29 7.84 -35.85
N ILE A 145 -15.06 7.71 -35.34
CA ILE A 145 -14.68 8.32 -34.07
C ILE A 145 -14.59 9.85 -34.20
N LYS A 146 -14.06 10.36 -35.31
CA LYS A 146 -14.04 11.81 -35.60
C LYS A 146 -15.44 12.38 -35.64
N ASP A 147 -16.36 11.71 -36.32
CA ASP A 147 -17.77 12.10 -36.43
C ASP A 147 -18.44 12.11 -35.05
N ALA A 148 -18.28 11.04 -34.28
CA ALA A 148 -18.86 10.93 -32.94
C ALA A 148 -18.30 11.99 -31.97
N VAL A 149 -17.01 12.35 -32.08
CA VAL A 149 -16.40 13.42 -31.28
C VAL A 149 -17.00 14.80 -31.60
N GLN A 150 -17.45 15.04 -32.83
CA GLN A 150 -18.05 16.31 -33.24
C GLN A 150 -19.54 16.39 -32.89
N HIS A 151 -20.29 15.32 -33.16
CA HIS A 151 -21.75 15.37 -33.13
C HIS A 151 -22.36 14.85 -31.81
N ARG A 152 -21.64 14.02 -31.06
CA ARG A 152 -22.20 13.41 -29.85
C ARG A 152 -22.12 14.34 -28.63
N HIS A 153 -23.18 14.29 -27.84
CA HIS A 153 -23.20 14.95 -26.54
C HIS A 153 -22.32 14.19 -25.54
N MET A 154 -21.18 14.77 -25.15
CA MET A 154 -20.21 14.24 -24.20
C MET A 154 -19.60 15.39 -23.36
N PRO A 155 -18.96 15.08 -22.21
CA PRO A 155 -18.34 16.09 -21.37
C PRO A 155 -17.33 16.94 -22.14
N ALA A 156 -17.28 18.25 -21.86
CA ALA A 156 -16.50 19.19 -22.64
C ALA A 156 -14.98 18.91 -22.57
N GLN A 157 -14.45 18.57 -21.39
CA GLN A 157 -13.05 18.18 -21.21
C GLN A 157 -12.72 16.95 -22.05
N LEU A 158 -13.55 15.91 -21.99
CA LEU A 158 -13.37 14.69 -22.76
C LEU A 158 -13.35 14.98 -24.26
N ARG A 159 -14.31 15.78 -24.77
CA ARG A 159 -14.34 16.19 -26.18
C ARG A 159 -13.08 16.95 -26.59
N ARG A 160 -12.54 17.81 -25.72
CA ARG A 160 -11.30 18.55 -25.99
C ARG A 160 -10.09 17.61 -26.04
N ALA A 161 -9.99 16.67 -25.10
CA ALA A 161 -8.91 15.68 -25.07
C ALA A 161 -8.94 14.79 -26.31
N LEU A 162 -10.10 14.22 -26.67
CA LEU A 162 -10.24 13.38 -27.86
C LEU A 162 -9.93 14.13 -29.15
N ARG A 163 -10.38 15.38 -29.29
CA ARG A 163 -10.01 16.23 -30.45
C ARG A 163 -8.50 16.47 -30.53
N ALA A 164 -7.84 16.65 -29.40
CA ALA A 164 -6.38 16.81 -29.36
C ALA A 164 -5.67 15.52 -29.81
N LEU A 165 -6.10 14.35 -29.32
CA LEU A 165 -5.55 13.05 -29.72
C LEU A 165 -5.75 12.77 -31.20
N VAL A 166 -6.96 12.99 -31.72
CA VAL A 166 -7.27 12.85 -33.15
C VAL A 166 -6.40 13.78 -33.99
N LYS A 167 -6.17 15.03 -33.55
CA LYS A 167 -5.32 15.99 -34.27
C LYS A 167 -3.86 15.53 -34.36
N THR A 168 -3.37 14.74 -33.40
CA THR A 168 -2.03 14.15 -33.46
C THR A 168 -1.90 13.00 -34.46
N LEU A 169 -3.01 12.49 -35.00
CA LEU A 169 -3.06 11.34 -35.91
C LEU A 169 -3.74 11.70 -37.26
N PRO A 170 -3.08 12.47 -38.15
CA PRO A 170 -3.68 12.92 -39.41
C PRO A 170 -3.99 11.78 -40.41
N GLN A 171 -3.21 10.70 -40.41
CA GLN A 171 -3.39 9.50 -41.25
C GLN A 171 -3.42 8.20 -40.42
N GLY A 172 -3.81 8.29 -39.14
CA GLY A 172 -3.80 7.13 -38.26
C GLY A 172 -5.00 6.19 -38.48
N ASP A 173 -4.86 4.96 -37.98
CA ASP A 173 -5.96 4.00 -37.90
C ASP A 173 -6.67 4.08 -36.54
N ALA A 174 -7.82 3.41 -36.43
CA ALA A 174 -8.56 3.31 -35.17
C ALA A 174 -7.74 2.69 -34.04
N ASP A 175 -6.84 1.75 -34.35
CA ASP A 175 -5.93 1.15 -33.38
C ASP A 175 -4.89 2.14 -32.83
N GLN A 176 -4.34 3.00 -33.68
CA GLN A 176 -3.41 4.05 -33.22
C GLN A 176 -4.12 5.05 -32.32
N LEU A 177 -5.38 5.38 -32.60
CA LEU A 177 -6.17 6.23 -31.72
C LEU A 177 -6.49 5.53 -30.39
N ARG A 178 -6.82 4.23 -30.41
CA ARG A 178 -6.99 3.43 -29.20
C ARG A 178 -5.72 3.48 -28.33
N GLU A 179 -4.54 3.25 -28.91
CA GLU A 179 -3.26 3.33 -28.19
C GLU A 179 -2.97 4.74 -27.65
N ALA A 180 -3.33 5.78 -28.39
CA ALA A 180 -3.21 7.16 -27.91
C ALA A 180 -4.13 7.43 -26.71
N ILE A 181 -5.36 6.91 -26.71
CA ILE A 181 -6.29 6.97 -25.57
C ILE A 181 -5.73 6.18 -24.38
N GLU A 182 -5.15 5.01 -24.62
CA GLU A 182 -4.53 4.18 -23.59
C GLU A 182 -3.38 4.93 -22.89
N SER A 183 -2.45 5.49 -23.68
CA SER A 183 -1.33 6.28 -23.18
C SER A 183 -1.80 7.52 -22.41
N TRP A 184 -2.83 8.22 -22.93
CA TRP A 184 -3.43 9.36 -22.24
C TRP A 184 -4.05 8.97 -20.89
N PHE A 185 -4.77 7.85 -20.84
CA PHE A 185 -5.35 7.32 -19.60
C PHE A 185 -4.26 6.94 -18.59
N ASP A 186 -3.23 6.21 -19.01
CA ASP A 186 -2.14 5.78 -18.13
C ASP A 186 -1.37 6.97 -17.56
N ALA A 187 -1.08 8.00 -18.36
CA ALA A 187 -0.44 9.22 -17.88
C ALA A 187 -1.26 9.92 -16.78
N GLN A 188 -2.58 9.95 -16.93
CA GLN A 188 -3.48 10.54 -15.93
C GLN A 188 -3.59 9.66 -14.68
N MET A 189 -3.69 8.35 -14.86
CA MET A 189 -3.71 7.40 -13.74
C MET A 189 -2.38 7.34 -12.97
N ALA A 190 -1.25 7.65 -13.59
CA ALA A 190 0.02 7.82 -12.90
C ALA A 190 -0.05 8.96 -11.87
N ALA A 191 -0.55 10.14 -12.27
CA ALA A 191 -0.70 11.30 -11.38
C ALA A 191 -1.71 11.04 -10.23
N VAL A 192 -2.79 10.33 -10.52
CA VAL A 192 -3.75 9.91 -9.48
C VAL A 192 -3.15 8.84 -8.56
N GLY A 193 -2.39 7.91 -9.13
CA GLY A 193 -1.61 6.90 -8.41
C GLY A 193 -0.62 7.53 -7.44
N ASP A 194 0.05 8.62 -7.82
CA ASP A 194 0.94 9.38 -6.93
C ASP A 194 0.19 9.93 -5.72
N SER A 195 -1.02 10.46 -5.94
CA SER A 195 -1.87 10.97 -4.87
C SER A 195 -2.31 9.87 -3.90
N TYR A 196 -2.58 8.66 -4.42
CA TYR A 196 -2.82 7.48 -3.58
C TYR A 196 -1.56 7.08 -2.80
N ARG A 197 -0.38 7.03 -3.43
CA ARG A 197 0.89 6.71 -2.74
C ARG A 197 1.22 7.71 -1.64
N ARG A 198 0.99 9.01 -1.86
CA ARG A 198 1.12 10.05 -0.82
C ARG A 198 0.15 9.85 0.35
N TRP A 199 -1.09 9.42 0.08
CA TRP A 199 -2.04 9.07 1.13
C TRP A 199 -1.57 7.83 1.90
N ALA A 200 -1.20 6.75 1.20
CA ALA A 200 -0.73 5.50 1.80
C ALA A 200 0.52 5.74 2.66
N LYS A 201 1.49 6.54 2.19
CA LYS A 201 2.70 6.88 2.94
C LYS A 201 2.40 7.66 4.22
N ARG A 202 1.46 8.62 4.19
CA ARG A 202 1.04 9.33 5.42
C ARG A 202 0.41 8.38 6.43
N TRP A 203 -0.41 7.44 5.97
CA TRP A 203 -0.98 6.42 6.84
C TRP A 203 0.07 5.43 7.35
N ALA A 204 1.06 5.07 6.54
CA ALA A 204 2.16 4.22 6.97
C ALA A 204 2.96 4.85 8.13
N VAL A 205 3.19 6.17 8.13
CA VAL A 205 3.84 6.87 9.26
C VAL A 205 2.99 6.77 10.53
N VAL A 206 1.69 7.08 10.42
CA VAL A 206 0.77 7.06 11.57
C VAL A 206 0.65 5.65 12.14
N ILE A 207 0.43 4.66 11.26
CA ILE A 207 0.31 3.25 11.65
C ILE A 207 1.64 2.73 12.20
N GLY A 208 2.77 3.10 11.60
CA GLY A 208 4.09 2.74 12.09
C GLY A 208 4.35 3.24 13.50
N LEU A 209 3.97 4.49 13.81
CA LEU A 209 4.06 5.04 15.16
C LEU A 209 3.14 4.30 16.13
N VAL A 210 1.89 4.03 15.73
CA VAL A 210 0.93 3.29 16.55
C VAL A 210 1.41 1.87 16.82
N VAL A 211 1.93 1.18 15.81
CA VAL A 211 2.48 -0.18 15.92
C VAL A 211 3.71 -0.19 16.83
N ALA A 212 4.64 0.75 16.64
CA ALA A 212 5.84 0.87 17.47
C ALA A 212 5.48 1.11 18.95
N ALA A 213 4.51 1.98 19.22
CA ALA A 213 4.04 2.22 20.58
C ALA A 213 3.30 1.00 21.14
N ALA A 214 2.32 0.45 20.40
CA ALA A 214 1.50 -0.68 20.86
C ALA A 214 2.35 -1.92 21.21
N LEU A 215 3.36 -2.22 20.39
CA LEU A 215 4.28 -3.33 20.62
C LEU A 215 5.53 -2.95 21.43
N ASN A 216 5.64 -1.70 21.88
CA ASN A 216 6.82 -1.13 22.54
C ASN A 216 8.14 -1.39 21.79
N VAL A 217 8.12 -1.39 20.45
CA VAL A 217 9.31 -1.58 19.62
C VAL A 217 10.03 -0.24 19.46
N SER A 218 11.07 -0.01 20.25
CA SER A 218 11.92 1.18 20.17
C SER A 218 13.23 0.86 19.45
N ALA A 219 13.55 1.63 18.42
CA ALA A 219 14.81 1.49 17.69
C ALA A 219 16.04 1.56 18.60
N LEU A 220 15.97 2.40 19.66
CA LEU A 220 17.04 2.58 20.61
C LEU A 220 17.22 1.37 21.54
N THR A 221 16.11 0.79 22.01
CA THR A 221 16.18 -0.38 22.89
C THR A 221 16.64 -1.61 22.13
N VAL A 222 16.15 -1.80 20.91
CA VAL A 222 16.58 -2.90 20.02
C VAL A 222 18.05 -2.74 19.66
N ALA A 223 18.49 -1.55 19.25
CA ALA A 223 19.89 -1.32 18.90
C ALA A 223 20.83 -1.56 20.09
N HIS A 224 20.46 -1.07 21.28
CA HIS A 224 21.25 -1.28 22.49
C HIS A 224 21.30 -2.77 22.87
N ALA A 225 20.17 -3.47 22.83
CA ALA A 225 20.10 -4.90 23.13
C ALA A 225 20.98 -5.72 22.17
N LEU A 226 20.89 -5.46 20.86
CA LEU A 226 21.72 -6.13 19.86
C LEU A 226 23.22 -5.80 19.97
N TYR A 227 23.54 -4.59 20.45
CA TYR A 227 24.93 -4.19 20.60
C TYR A 227 25.58 -4.83 21.84
N VAL A 228 24.85 -4.88 22.95
CA VAL A 228 25.37 -5.37 24.24
C VAL A 228 25.28 -6.89 24.36
N ASP A 229 24.23 -7.51 23.82
CA ASP A 229 23.95 -8.94 23.97
C ASP A 229 24.39 -9.71 22.72
N GLU A 230 25.49 -10.46 22.84
CA GLU A 230 26.11 -11.20 21.73
C GLU A 230 25.27 -12.39 21.24
N PRO A 231 24.75 -13.27 22.10
CA PRO A 231 23.82 -14.33 21.71
C PRO A 231 22.60 -13.82 20.92
N LEU A 232 21.96 -12.75 21.41
CA LEU A 232 20.80 -12.16 20.75
C LEU A 232 21.15 -11.59 19.36
N ARG A 233 22.32 -10.98 19.24
CA ARG A 233 22.83 -10.49 17.95
C ARG A 233 23.06 -11.63 16.97
N GLU A 234 23.67 -12.73 17.41
CA GLU A 234 23.92 -13.88 16.54
C GLU A 234 22.61 -14.52 16.05
N ALA A 235 21.64 -14.73 16.95
CA ALA A 235 20.34 -15.31 16.60
C ALA A 235 19.57 -14.44 15.59
N THR A 236 19.56 -13.11 15.80
CA THR A 236 18.87 -12.18 14.88
C THR A 236 19.59 -12.04 13.53
N VAL A 237 20.91 -12.09 13.50
CA VAL A 237 21.69 -12.10 12.26
C VAL A 237 21.46 -13.40 11.49
N ALA A 238 21.43 -14.54 12.18
CA ALA A 238 21.14 -15.83 11.56
C ALA A 238 19.74 -15.84 10.91
N ALA A 239 18.72 -15.34 11.62
CA ALA A 239 17.37 -15.17 11.08
C ALA A 239 17.36 -14.25 9.85
N ALA A 240 18.15 -13.19 9.87
CA ALA A 240 18.22 -12.21 8.78
C ALA A 240 19.02 -12.70 7.56
N THR A 241 20.05 -13.52 7.74
CA THR A 241 20.88 -14.04 6.64
C THR A 241 20.30 -15.30 6.02
N ASN A 242 19.73 -16.18 6.85
CA ASN A 242 19.31 -17.51 6.43
C ASN A 242 17.80 -17.60 6.23
N GLY A 243 17.02 -16.61 6.69
CA GLY A 243 15.56 -16.65 6.67
C GLY A 243 14.96 -17.70 7.63
N GLU A 244 15.81 -18.30 8.46
CA GLU A 244 15.46 -19.36 9.40
C GLU A 244 15.66 -18.82 10.82
N VAL A 245 14.56 -18.58 11.53
CA VAL A 245 14.57 -18.21 12.95
C VAL A 245 14.78 -19.46 13.82
N CYS A 246 14.39 -20.63 13.31
CA CYS A 246 14.47 -21.92 13.97
C CYS A 246 15.10 -22.94 13.01
N HIS A 247 16.29 -23.43 13.32
CA HIS A 247 16.80 -24.65 12.68
C HIS A 247 16.12 -25.86 13.33
N GLN A 248 15.02 -26.35 12.76
CA GLN A 248 14.61 -27.77 12.73
C GLN A 248 13.14 -27.95 12.32
N GLU A 249 12.91 -29.05 11.60
CA GLU A 249 11.67 -29.70 11.14
C GLU A 249 10.30 -29.07 11.53
N ASP A 250 9.38 -29.02 10.56
CA ASP A 250 7.98 -28.53 10.62
C ASP A 250 7.06 -29.31 11.59
N THR A 251 7.53 -29.64 12.80
CA THR A 251 6.73 -30.23 13.85
C THR A 251 6.24 -29.13 14.81
N PRO A 252 4.96 -29.14 15.22
CA PRO A 252 4.42 -28.17 16.17
C PRO A 252 5.21 -28.10 17.49
N GLN A 253 5.80 -29.22 17.94
CA GLN A 253 6.60 -29.27 19.16
C GLN A 253 8.00 -28.64 19.01
N ALA A 254 8.64 -28.76 17.84
CA ALA A 254 9.95 -28.12 17.59
C ALA A 254 9.80 -26.60 17.48
N LEU A 255 8.74 -26.12 16.81
CA LEU A 255 8.41 -24.70 16.78
C LEU A 255 8.13 -24.15 18.18
N GLN A 256 7.39 -24.89 19.01
CA GLN A 256 7.11 -24.47 20.38
C GLN A 256 8.37 -24.40 21.25
N LYS A 257 9.30 -25.35 21.10
CA LYS A 257 10.59 -25.34 21.81
C LYS A 257 11.50 -24.20 21.34
N CYS A 258 11.53 -23.92 20.03
CA CYS A 258 12.27 -22.78 19.50
C CYS A 258 11.68 -21.44 19.97
N LEU A 259 10.35 -21.32 19.98
CA LEU A 259 9.68 -20.12 20.50
C LEU A 259 9.93 -19.96 22.01
N GLN A 260 10.03 -21.07 22.76
CA GLN A 260 10.39 -21.04 24.19
C GLN A 260 11.84 -20.62 24.41
N SER A 261 12.80 -21.12 23.62
CA SER A 261 14.20 -20.67 23.75
C SER A 261 14.36 -19.19 23.40
N LEU A 262 13.61 -18.68 22.41
CA LEU A 262 13.58 -17.26 22.06
C LEU A 262 12.89 -16.38 23.13
N ASP A 263 11.90 -16.93 23.85
CA ASP A 263 11.21 -16.25 24.96
C ASP A 263 12.08 -16.23 26.24
N ASP A 264 12.87 -17.29 26.46
CA ASP A 264 13.87 -17.38 27.53
C ASP A 264 15.06 -16.43 27.30
N GLU A 265 15.38 -16.13 26.03
CA GLU A 265 16.41 -15.17 25.61
C GLU A 265 15.93 -13.71 25.65
N GLY A 266 14.64 -13.45 25.88
CA GLY A 266 14.12 -12.11 26.16
C GLY A 266 14.21 -11.16 24.98
N LEU A 267 13.37 -11.37 23.96
CA LEU A 267 13.24 -10.44 22.84
C LEU A 267 12.91 -9.02 23.36
N PRO A 268 13.62 -7.96 22.91
CA PRO A 268 13.43 -6.57 23.37
C PRO A 268 12.18 -5.93 22.75
N ILE A 269 11.04 -6.60 22.85
CA ILE A 269 9.73 -6.24 22.30
C ILE A 269 8.68 -6.46 23.39
N GLY A 270 7.69 -5.57 23.48
CA GLY A 270 6.61 -5.66 24.47
C GLY A 270 6.84 -4.83 25.72
N TRP A 271 5.82 -4.77 26.57
CA TRP A 271 5.76 -3.90 27.75
C TRP A 271 6.23 -4.58 29.05
N GLY A 272 6.74 -5.81 28.97
CA GLY A 272 7.34 -6.50 30.11
C GLY A 272 8.74 -5.94 30.42
N PRO A 273 9.20 -6.02 31.69
CA PRO A 273 10.56 -5.64 32.03
C PRO A 273 11.59 -6.59 31.38
N PRO A 274 12.72 -6.07 30.87
CA PRO A 274 13.73 -6.86 30.16
C PRO A 274 14.45 -7.90 31.04
N THR A 275 14.26 -7.85 32.36
CA THR A 275 14.80 -8.81 33.32
C THR A 275 13.87 -10.00 33.61
N MET A 276 12.64 -10.01 33.09
CA MET A 276 11.72 -11.13 33.23
C MET A 276 11.71 -11.99 31.98
N ARG A 277 12.63 -12.97 31.94
CA ARG A 277 12.63 -14.10 31.00
C ARG A 277 11.29 -14.85 31.10
N GLY A 278 10.64 -15.16 29.96
CA GLY A 278 9.48 -16.04 29.88
C GLY A 278 8.10 -15.43 30.16
N VAL A 279 7.84 -14.17 29.79
CA VAL A 279 6.56 -13.49 30.08
C VAL A 279 5.99 -12.87 28.79
N SER A 280 5.07 -13.63 28.16
CA SER A 280 4.40 -13.40 26.86
C SER A 280 3.81 -12.00 26.54
N ILE A 281 3.58 -11.73 25.26
CA ILE A 281 3.04 -10.47 24.69
C ILE A 281 1.64 -9.98 25.18
N TRP A 282 0.97 -10.61 26.17
CA TRP A 282 -0.47 -10.37 26.46
C TRP A 282 -0.95 -10.33 27.92
N HIS A 283 -0.12 -10.33 28.98
CA HIS A 283 -0.64 -10.18 30.36
C HIS A 283 -0.79 -8.72 30.78
N TRP A 284 -1.99 -8.19 30.57
CA TRP A 284 -2.45 -6.89 31.07
C TRP A 284 -3.13 -6.95 32.45
N ALA A 285 -3.06 -8.10 33.14
CA ALA A 285 -3.80 -8.33 34.38
C ALA A 285 -2.90 -8.93 35.48
N GLY A 286 -2.47 -8.09 36.41
CA GLY A 286 -1.85 -8.50 37.67
C GLY A 286 -1.31 -7.31 38.45
N ASP A 287 -1.43 -7.36 39.79
CA ASP A 287 -1.12 -6.32 40.79
C ASP A 287 0.38 -5.90 40.88
N ARG A 288 1.15 -6.09 39.81
CA ARG A 288 2.55 -5.65 39.65
C ARG A 288 2.75 -4.62 38.54
N ALA A 289 1.65 -4.06 38.02
CA ALA A 289 1.68 -3.02 36.99
C ALA A 289 2.45 -1.76 37.44
N THR A 290 2.58 -1.51 38.74
CA THR A 290 3.37 -0.39 39.29
C THR A 290 4.88 -0.63 39.21
N ASP A 291 5.34 -1.87 39.30
CA ASP A 291 6.76 -2.23 39.26
C ASP A 291 7.27 -2.44 37.82
N ALA A 292 6.36 -2.75 36.89
CA ALA A 292 6.65 -2.86 35.46
C ALA A 292 7.10 -1.50 34.85
N TRP A 293 6.58 -0.37 35.33
CA TRP A 293 7.05 0.96 34.91
C TRP A 293 8.45 1.31 35.46
N ALA A 294 8.81 0.78 36.64
CA ALA A 294 10.10 1.03 37.28
C ALA A 294 11.22 0.16 36.68
N ALA A 295 10.94 -1.07 36.26
CA ALA A 295 11.92 -1.97 35.65
C ALA A 295 12.09 -1.77 34.11
N LEU A 296 11.18 -1.03 33.46
CA LEU A 296 11.37 -0.48 32.10
C LEU A 296 12.28 0.77 32.07
N GLY A 297 12.81 1.20 33.22
CA GLY A 297 13.51 2.46 33.40
C GLY A 297 15.03 2.36 33.45
N THR A 298 15.69 2.33 32.30
CA THR A 298 17.03 2.95 32.16
C THR A 298 16.99 4.18 31.26
N TRP A 299 15.98 4.29 30.37
CA TRP A 299 15.85 5.40 29.43
C TRP A 299 14.69 6.32 29.85
N PRO A 300 14.92 7.64 29.99
CA PRO A 300 13.87 8.61 30.21
C PRO A 300 12.72 8.50 29.19
N ALA A 301 11.49 8.84 29.60
CA ALA A 301 10.29 8.73 28.77
C ALA A 301 10.42 9.43 27.39
N TRP A 302 11.12 10.56 27.31
CA TRP A 302 11.36 11.29 26.06
C TRP A 302 12.21 10.49 25.07
N MET A 303 13.14 9.69 25.59
CA MET A 303 14.05 8.85 24.83
C MET A 303 13.33 7.62 24.27
N ARG A 304 12.35 7.08 25.02
CA ARG A 304 11.42 6.05 24.55
C ARG A 304 10.52 6.57 23.43
N LEU A 305 9.96 7.76 23.62
CA LEU A 305 9.16 8.43 22.59
C LEU A 305 9.98 8.66 21.31
N PHE A 306 11.22 9.13 21.45
CA PHE A 306 12.14 9.29 20.33
C PHE A 306 12.42 7.96 19.62
N GLY A 307 12.62 6.88 20.38
CA GLY A 307 12.79 5.54 19.85
C GLY A 307 11.58 5.05 19.04
N TRP A 308 10.36 5.28 19.50
CA TRP A 308 9.14 4.94 18.74
C TRP A 308 8.96 5.80 17.49
N ILE A 309 9.30 7.10 17.57
CA ILE A 309 9.29 7.98 16.39
C ILE A 309 10.28 7.45 15.35
N LEU A 310 11.49 7.08 15.78
CA LEU A 310 12.50 6.51 14.89
C LEU A 310 12.03 5.19 14.26
N THR A 311 11.46 4.28 15.05
CA THR A 311 10.87 3.03 14.53
C THR A 311 9.73 3.31 13.55
N GLY A 312 8.81 4.22 13.88
CA GLY A 312 7.66 4.54 13.03
C GLY A 312 8.09 5.19 11.70
N LEU A 313 9.10 6.07 11.74
CA LEU A 313 9.70 6.65 10.54
C LEU A 313 10.41 5.60 9.69
N ALA A 314 11.23 4.73 10.32
CA ALA A 314 11.88 3.62 9.65
C ALA A 314 10.86 2.70 8.97
N ALA A 315 9.77 2.36 9.68
CA ALA A 315 8.71 1.51 9.16
C ALA A 315 7.98 2.14 7.95
N SER A 316 7.92 3.47 7.88
CA SER A 316 7.28 4.19 6.77
C SER A 316 8.02 4.10 5.44
N PHE A 317 9.29 3.66 5.42
CA PHE A 317 10.02 3.38 4.18
C PHE A 317 9.51 2.12 3.48
N GLY A 318 8.77 1.26 4.19
CA GLY A 318 8.16 0.07 3.63
C GLY A 318 9.11 -1.12 3.60
N ALA A 319 8.51 -2.30 3.46
CA ALA A 319 9.24 -3.57 3.60
C ALA A 319 10.29 -3.76 2.50
N SER A 320 9.99 -3.36 1.26
CA SER A 320 10.91 -3.51 0.12
C SER A 320 12.23 -2.78 0.33
N PHE A 321 12.19 -1.57 0.90
CA PHE A 321 13.40 -0.81 1.22
C PHE A 321 14.32 -1.58 2.17
N TRP A 322 13.78 -2.11 3.27
CA TRP A 322 14.56 -2.83 4.26
C TRP A 322 15.02 -4.21 3.77
N PHE A 323 14.23 -4.90 2.95
CA PHE A 323 14.68 -6.14 2.29
C PHE A 323 15.85 -5.90 1.35
N ASP A 324 15.83 -4.81 0.58
CA ASP A 324 16.96 -4.44 -0.27
C ASP A 324 18.18 -4.01 0.56
N ALA A 325 17.97 -3.31 1.67
CA ALA A 325 19.04 -2.99 2.62
C ALA A 325 19.67 -4.26 3.21
N LEU A 326 18.86 -5.23 3.63
CA LEU A 326 19.34 -6.53 4.13
C LEU A 326 20.18 -7.27 3.08
N LYS A 327 19.71 -7.35 1.83
CA LYS A 327 20.50 -7.96 0.74
C LYS A 327 21.87 -7.30 0.56
N ARG A 328 21.94 -5.97 0.64
CA ARG A 328 23.20 -5.22 0.52
C ARG A 328 24.11 -5.44 1.74
N LEU A 329 23.56 -5.42 2.95
CA LEU A 329 24.30 -5.59 4.20
C LEU A 329 24.85 -7.02 4.35
N THR A 330 24.03 -8.03 4.05
CA THR A 330 24.45 -9.44 4.01
C THR A 330 25.55 -9.68 2.98
N GLY A 331 25.46 -9.06 1.80
CA GLY A 331 26.53 -9.08 0.80
C GLY A 331 27.83 -8.43 1.30
N ALA A 332 27.74 -7.26 1.92
CA ALA A 332 28.89 -6.56 2.50
C ALA A 332 29.56 -7.38 3.62
N ARG A 333 28.77 -8.03 4.48
CA ARG A 333 29.26 -8.93 5.54
C ARG A 333 30.07 -10.08 4.96
N LYS A 334 29.55 -10.76 3.92
CA LYS A 334 30.26 -11.87 3.26
C LYS A 334 31.62 -11.44 2.70
N LEU A 335 31.72 -10.24 2.13
CA LEU A 335 32.97 -9.70 1.61
C LEU A 335 33.99 -9.40 2.71
N LEU A 336 33.54 -8.85 3.84
CA LEU A 336 34.42 -8.55 4.97
C LEU A 336 34.94 -9.83 5.64
N VAL A 337 34.06 -10.81 5.86
CA VAL A 337 34.46 -12.13 6.40
C VAL A 337 35.44 -12.83 5.47
N SER A 338 35.20 -12.80 4.16
CA SER A 338 36.13 -13.36 3.17
C SER A 338 37.52 -12.69 3.21
N LYS A 339 37.57 -11.38 3.43
CA LYS A 339 38.82 -10.61 3.52
C LYS A 339 39.59 -10.86 4.82
N GLU A 340 38.91 -11.15 5.93
CA GLU A 340 39.56 -11.52 7.20
C GLU A 340 40.13 -12.95 7.17
N VAL A 341 39.61 -13.83 6.30
CA VAL A 341 40.02 -15.23 6.17
C VAL A 341 41.10 -15.43 5.09
N ALA A 342 41.34 -14.44 4.23
CA ALA A 342 42.41 -14.48 3.23
C ALA A 342 43.79 -14.30 3.91
N PRO A 343 44.74 -15.24 3.75
CA PRO A 343 46.05 -15.23 4.42
C PRO A 343 46.99 -14.11 3.98
#